data_AF-S4R661-F1
#
_entry.id   AF-S4R661-F1
#
_cell.length_a   1.000
_cell.length_b   1.000
_cell.length_c   1.000
_cell.angle_alpha   90.00
_cell.angle_beta   90.00
_cell.angle_gamma   90.00
#
_symmetry.space_group_name_H-M   'P 1'
#
loop_
_entity.id
_entity.type
_entity.pdbx_description
1 polymer ?
#
loop_
_entity_poly.entity_id
_entity_poly.type
_entity_poly.pdbx_seq_one_letter_code
_entity_poly.pdbx_strand_id
1 'polypeptide(L)'
;SPATPPTPLSPSPVGGKYELEKGSLVEVMSKEMRVFGVIRWIGVPVGLDETLAGIELEEEMQGCSDGTFKQHRFFTCPTGKGFFIQFKKCRPDSRFMSMPHVGLDPVQRCNSLAFSNYRSERVEGEVPPPSEKEATAVVCGRTKGIQGHYNSCYLDSTLFCMFAFSTVFDGMLHRPQRSSDLKDYNTVQQLLREDIVNPLRKNGFVSATKVMQLRKQLDKIGYVTGLTCEEKGEY
;
A
#
# COMPACT_ATOMS: atom_id res chain seq x y z
N SER A 1 25.58 0.62 -57.68
CA SER A 1 25.37 0.96 -56.27
C SER A 1 23.89 1.03 -55.98
N PRO A 2 23.31 0.11 -55.18
CA PRO A 2 21.90 0.21 -54.78
C PRO A 2 21.77 1.05 -53.50
N ALA A 3 20.81 1.96 -53.50
CA ALA A 3 20.49 2.85 -52.40
C ALA A 3 19.82 2.09 -51.24
N THR A 4 20.28 2.38 -50.02
CA THR A 4 19.77 1.86 -48.75
C THR A 4 18.34 2.37 -48.48
N PRO A 5 17.40 1.54 -47.99
CA PRO A 5 16.08 2.02 -47.59
C PRO A 5 16.15 2.91 -46.33
N PRO A 6 15.23 3.89 -46.18
CA PRO A 6 15.26 4.81 -45.04
C PRO A 6 14.90 4.08 -43.74
N THR A 7 15.75 4.26 -42.74
CA THR A 7 15.55 3.79 -41.36
C THR A 7 14.28 4.40 -40.75
N PRO A 8 13.43 3.65 -40.05
CA PRO A 8 12.30 4.23 -39.33
C PRO A 8 12.81 5.17 -38.23
N LEU A 9 12.39 6.43 -38.29
CA LEU A 9 12.59 7.41 -37.22
C LEU A 9 11.97 6.87 -35.93
N SER A 10 12.81 6.61 -34.93
CA SER A 10 12.36 6.37 -33.56
C SER A 10 11.64 7.62 -33.04
N PRO A 11 10.40 7.53 -32.55
CA PRO A 11 9.74 8.68 -31.95
C PRO A 11 10.42 9.03 -30.61
N SER A 12 10.91 10.27 -30.52
CA SER A 12 11.40 10.87 -29.29
C SER A 12 10.30 10.89 -28.22
N PRO A 13 10.59 10.55 -26.95
CA PRO A 13 9.59 10.55 -25.89
C PRO A 13 9.33 11.99 -25.42
N VAL A 14 8.19 12.56 -25.82
CA VAL A 14 7.71 13.86 -25.32
C VAL A 14 6.41 13.61 -24.55
N GLY A 15 6.48 13.73 -23.22
CA GLY A 15 5.32 13.79 -22.31
C GLY A 15 4.82 12.44 -21.81
N GLY A 16 5.09 12.12 -20.54
CA GLY A 16 4.72 10.86 -19.90
C GLY A 16 3.20 10.62 -19.78
N LYS A 17 2.59 10.11 -20.84
CA LYS A 17 1.34 9.34 -20.76
C LYS A 17 1.73 7.87 -20.57
N TYR A 18 1.44 7.32 -19.40
CA TYR A 18 1.50 5.88 -19.19
C TYR A 18 0.49 5.22 -20.13
N GLU A 19 0.98 4.53 -21.16
CA GLU A 19 0.15 3.77 -22.07
C GLU A 19 -0.29 2.48 -21.33
N LEU A 20 -1.60 2.30 -21.16
CA LEU A 20 -2.14 1.13 -20.49
C LEU A 20 -2.17 -0.06 -21.46
N GLU A 21 -1.69 -1.20 -21.02
CA GLU A 21 -1.65 -2.42 -21.82
C GLU A 21 -2.06 -3.66 -21.01
N LYS A 22 -2.13 -4.82 -21.66
CA LYS A 22 -2.33 -6.10 -20.96
C LYS A 22 -1.20 -6.31 -19.95
N GLY A 23 -1.55 -6.59 -18.70
CA GLY A 23 -0.61 -6.70 -17.59
C GLY A 23 -0.47 -5.43 -16.76
N SER A 24 -0.93 -4.27 -17.26
CA SER A 24 -0.94 -3.03 -16.48
C SER A 24 -1.85 -3.15 -15.25
N LEU A 25 -1.35 -2.66 -14.12
CA LEU A 25 -2.12 -2.45 -12.90
C LEU A 25 -3.00 -1.21 -13.09
N VAL A 26 -4.29 -1.37 -12.83
CA VAL A 26 -5.27 -0.32 -13.06
C VAL A 26 -6.24 -0.16 -11.90
N GLU A 27 -6.74 1.06 -11.81
CA GLU A 27 -7.86 1.43 -10.96
C GLU A 27 -9.03 1.91 -11.82
N VAL A 28 -10.25 1.55 -11.40
CA VAL A 28 -11.49 1.92 -12.08
C VAL A 28 -12.58 2.28 -11.06
N MET A 29 -13.48 3.17 -11.46
CA MET A 29 -14.65 3.54 -10.65
C MET A 29 -15.84 2.64 -11.02
N SER A 30 -16.34 1.87 -10.08
CA SER A 30 -17.53 1.01 -10.20
C SER A 30 -18.52 1.31 -9.08
N LYS A 31 -19.75 1.72 -9.42
CA LYS A 31 -20.80 2.09 -8.44
C LYS A 31 -20.27 2.98 -7.29
N GLU A 32 -19.55 4.04 -7.65
CA GLU A 32 -18.91 5.00 -6.73
C GLU A 32 -17.74 4.46 -5.88
N MET A 33 -17.42 3.17 -5.97
CA MET A 33 -16.26 2.57 -5.33
C MET A 33 -15.08 2.45 -6.31
N ARG A 34 -13.89 2.82 -5.84
CA ARG A 34 -12.63 2.59 -6.58
C ARG A 34 -12.19 1.15 -6.38
N VAL A 35 -11.99 0.43 -7.47
CA VAL A 35 -11.51 -0.95 -7.44
C VAL A 35 -10.26 -1.10 -8.28
N PHE A 36 -9.45 -2.09 -7.91
CA PHE A 36 -8.12 -2.32 -8.45
C PHE A 36 -8.03 -3.70 -9.07
N GLY A 37 -7.18 -3.82 -10.09
CA GLY A 37 -6.94 -5.09 -10.76
C GLY A 37 -5.89 -4.99 -11.84
N VAL A 38 -5.73 -6.08 -12.58
CA VAL A 38 -4.79 -6.21 -13.68
C VAL A 38 -5.57 -6.32 -14.98
N ILE A 39 -5.17 -5.55 -16.00
CA ILE A 39 -5.73 -5.74 -17.35
C ILE A 39 -5.31 -7.11 -17.88
N ARG A 40 -6.27 -7.98 -18.19
CA ARG A 40 -6.05 -9.30 -18.80
C ARG A 40 -6.38 -9.33 -20.29
N TRP A 41 -7.24 -8.43 -20.74
CA TRP A 41 -7.67 -8.33 -22.13
C TRP A 41 -8.03 -6.89 -22.50
N ILE A 42 -7.76 -6.50 -23.75
CA ILE A 42 -8.19 -5.23 -24.33
C ILE A 42 -8.69 -5.53 -25.73
N GLY A 43 -9.86 -5.01 -26.10
CA GLY A 43 -10.36 -5.14 -27.47
C GLY A 43 -11.80 -4.70 -27.62
N VAL A 44 -12.34 -4.89 -28.81
CA VAL A 44 -13.74 -4.59 -29.15
C VAL A 44 -14.50 -5.92 -29.25
N PRO A 45 -15.40 -6.25 -28.31
CA PRO A 45 -16.20 -7.46 -28.41
C PRO A 45 -17.13 -7.43 -29.63
N VAL A 46 -17.49 -8.60 -30.15
CA VAL A 46 -18.44 -8.72 -31.27
C VAL A 46 -19.76 -8.02 -30.92
N GLY A 47 -20.23 -7.15 -31.81
CA GLY A 47 -21.48 -6.40 -31.64
C GLY A 47 -21.36 -5.18 -30.72
N LEU A 48 -20.14 -4.70 -30.44
CA LEU A 48 -19.88 -3.40 -29.83
C LEU A 48 -18.94 -2.59 -30.74
N ASP A 49 -19.02 -1.26 -30.64
CA ASP A 49 -18.12 -0.33 -31.35
C ASP A 49 -17.06 0.29 -30.43
N GLU A 50 -17.06 -0.11 -29.16
CA GLU A 50 -16.19 0.46 -28.13
C GLU A 50 -15.15 -0.54 -27.61
N THR A 51 -13.92 -0.04 -27.40
CA THR A 51 -12.86 -0.81 -26.77
C THR A 51 -13.14 -1.00 -25.28
N LEU A 52 -13.21 -2.24 -24.85
CA LEU A 52 -13.30 -2.65 -23.46
C LEU A 52 -11.97 -3.19 -22.94
N ALA A 53 -11.77 -3.04 -21.64
CA ALA A 53 -10.76 -3.74 -20.86
C ALA A 53 -11.43 -4.87 -20.07
N GLY A 54 -10.88 -6.08 -20.17
CA GLY A 54 -11.15 -7.18 -19.25
C GLY A 54 -10.13 -7.12 -18.11
N ILE A 55 -10.60 -6.90 -16.90
CA ILE A 55 -9.79 -6.68 -15.69
C ILE A 55 -10.03 -7.85 -14.75
N GLU A 56 -8.95 -8.45 -14.26
CA GLU A 56 -8.99 -9.35 -13.12
C GLU A 56 -8.84 -8.52 -11.84
N LEU A 57 -9.92 -8.42 -11.08
CA LEU A 57 -10.00 -7.67 -9.83
C LEU A 57 -9.22 -8.37 -8.72
N GLU A 58 -8.69 -7.60 -7.78
CA GLU A 58 -8.05 -8.16 -6.58
C GLU A 58 -9.07 -8.91 -5.69
N GLU A 59 -10.29 -8.37 -5.58
CA GLU A 59 -11.38 -8.91 -4.75
C GLU A 59 -12.54 -9.38 -5.61
N GLU A 60 -13.29 -10.32 -5.05
CA GLU A 60 -14.57 -10.73 -5.63
C GLU A 60 -15.61 -9.61 -5.49
N MET A 61 -16.36 -9.37 -6.56
CA MET A 61 -17.44 -8.40 -6.60
C MET A 61 -18.71 -9.04 -7.15
N GLN A 62 -19.84 -8.77 -6.49
CA GLN A 62 -21.13 -9.28 -6.93
C GLN A 62 -21.45 -8.85 -8.37
N GLY A 63 -21.77 -9.83 -9.21
CA GLY A 63 -22.09 -9.62 -10.63
C GLY A 63 -20.88 -9.59 -11.56
N CYS A 64 -19.66 -9.77 -11.04
CA CYS A 64 -18.47 -10.01 -11.87
C CYS A 64 -18.39 -11.49 -12.29
N SER A 65 -17.72 -11.75 -13.40
CA SER A 65 -17.59 -13.08 -14.01
C SER A 65 -16.27 -13.75 -13.65
N ASP A 66 -15.91 -14.80 -14.37
CA ASP A 66 -14.65 -15.53 -14.33
C ASP A 66 -13.77 -15.24 -15.58
N GLY A 67 -13.98 -14.06 -16.19
CA GLY A 67 -13.33 -13.65 -17.44
C GLY A 67 -14.20 -13.83 -18.70
N THR A 68 -15.50 -14.06 -18.50
CA THR A 68 -16.52 -14.14 -19.55
C THR A 68 -17.33 -12.85 -19.69
N PHE A 69 -17.69 -12.48 -20.91
CA PHE A 69 -18.57 -11.34 -21.22
C PHE A 69 -19.51 -11.72 -22.37
N LYS A 70 -20.82 -11.50 -22.20
CA LYS A 70 -21.87 -11.94 -23.15
C LYS A 70 -21.67 -13.40 -23.64
N GLN A 71 -21.42 -14.32 -22.70
CA GLN A 71 -21.18 -15.77 -22.94
C GLN A 71 -19.88 -16.12 -23.70
N HIS A 72 -19.06 -15.15 -24.07
CA HIS A 72 -17.74 -15.40 -24.67
C HIS A 72 -16.64 -15.27 -23.62
N ARG A 73 -15.67 -16.18 -23.65
CA ARG A 73 -14.48 -16.15 -22.78
C ARG A 73 -13.39 -15.30 -23.41
N PHE A 74 -12.88 -14.32 -22.67
CA PHE A 74 -11.77 -13.46 -23.11
C PHE A 74 -10.50 -13.71 -22.30
N PHE A 75 -10.65 -14.09 -21.04
CA PHE A 75 -9.56 -14.52 -20.16
C PHE A 75 -10.09 -15.49 -19.10
N THR A 76 -9.19 -15.98 -18.24
CA THR A 76 -9.52 -16.88 -17.14
C THR A 76 -9.01 -16.29 -15.84
N CYS A 77 -9.89 -16.19 -14.85
CA CYS A 77 -9.59 -15.78 -13.47
C CYS A 77 -10.58 -16.48 -12.51
N PRO A 78 -10.41 -16.36 -11.18
CA PRO A 78 -11.40 -16.85 -10.23
C PRO A 78 -12.80 -16.25 -10.47
N THR A 79 -13.84 -16.99 -10.14
CA THR A 79 -15.24 -16.54 -10.23
C THR A 79 -15.45 -15.28 -9.39
N GLY A 80 -16.16 -14.30 -9.95
CA GLY A 80 -16.43 -13.03 -9.25
C GLY A 80 -15.31 -11.99 -9.38
N LYS A 81 -14.22 -12.27 -10.11
CA LYS A 81 -13.09 -11.34 -10.30
C LYS A 81 -12.96 -10.77 -11.72
N GLY A 82 -13.70 -11.31 -12.69
CA GLY A 82 -13.70 -10.84 -14.07
C GLY A 82 -14.61 -9.63 -14.25
N PHE A 83 -14.03 -8.47 -14.52
CA PHE A 83 -14.75 -7.22 -14.71
C PHE A 83 -14.47 -6.60 -16.08
N PHE A 84 -15.51 -6.15 -16.78
CA PHE A 84 -15.39 -5.52 -18.09
C PHE A 84 -15.87 -4.07 -18.02
N ILE A 85 -15.05 -3.15 -18.55
CA ILE A 85 -15.36 -1.71 -18.58
C ILE A 85 -14.77 -1.07 -19.82
N GLN A 86 -15.32 0.07 -20.24
CA GLN A 86 -14.71 0.90 -21.29
C GLN A 86 -13.24 1.19 -20.97
N PHE A 87 -12.34 0.87 -21.91
CA PHE A 87 -10.90 1.00 -21.70
C PHE A 87 -10.50 2.43 -21.29
N LYS A 88 -11.15 3.45 -21.86
CA LYS A 88 -10.97 4.88 -21.51
C LYS A 88 -11.27 5.24 -20.05
N LYS A 89 -11.95 4.37 -19.30
CA LYS A 89 -12.24 4.55 -17.86
C LYS A 89 -11.15 3.94 -16.96
N CYS A 90 -10.23 3.17 -17.53
CA CYS A 90 -9.07 2.67 -16.80
C CYS A 90 -8.09 3.80 -16.55
N ARG A 91 -7.55 3.83 -15.32
CA ARG A 91 -6.42 4.69 -14.96
C ARG A 91 -5.29 3.81 -14.46
N PRO A 92 -4.02 4.19 -14.65
CA PRO A 92 -2.93 3.49 -13.99
C PRO A 92 -3.16 3.43 -12.49
N ASP A 93 -2.81 2.30 -11.87
CA ASP A 93 -2.96 2.15 -10.43
C ASP A 93 -2.05 3.14 -9.69
N SER A 94 -2.69 4.13 -9.06
CA SER A 94 -1.99 5.20 -8.35
C SER A 94 -1.16 4.70 -7.16
N ARG A 95 -1.43 3.49 -6.64
CA ARG A 95 -0.63 2.86 -5.59
C ARG A 95 0.78 2.49 -6.06
N PHE A 96 0.97 2.31 -7.37
CA PHE A 96 2.22 1.83 -7.96
C PHE A 96 2.83 2.80 -8.99
N MET A 97 2.21 3.97 -9.22
CA MET A 97 2.73 4.98 -10.14
C MET A 97 4.12 5.51 -9.68
N SER A 98 5.18 5.04 -10.34
CA SER A 98 6.51 5.62 -10.25
C SER A 98 6.58 6.94 -11.06
N MET A 99 6.04 8.04 -10.52
CA MET A 99 6.48 9.39 -10.89
C MET A 99 8.00 9.39 -11.07
N PRO A 100 8.50 9.80 -12.26
CA PRO A 100 9.94 9.95 -12.47
C PRO A 100 10.44 11.04 -11.52
N HIS A 101 11.38 10.65 -10.66
CA HIS A 101 12.31 11.52 -9.93
C HIS A 101 11.83 12.95 -9.61
N VAL A 102 10.88 13.08 -8.70
CA VAL A 102 10.92 14.21 -7.76
C VAL A 102 11.51 13.61 -6.50
N GLY A 103 12.63 14.16 -6.00
CA GLY A 103 13.37 13.67 -4.83
C GLY A 103 12.60 13.74 -3.50
N LEU A 104 11.31 13.41 -3.51
CA LEU A 104 10.46 13.24 -2.36
C LEU A 104 10.69 11.83 -1.82
N ASP A 105 10.99 11.76 -0.52
CA ASP A 105 11.11 10.53 0.25
C ASP A 105 9.88 9.63 -0.05
N PRO A 106 10.05 8.33 -0.39
CA PRO A 106 8.94 7.39 -0.60
C PRO A 106 7.87 7.41 0.50
N VAL A 107 8.26 7.78 1.72
CA VAL A 107 7.34 7.99 2.85
C VAL A 107 6.38 9.16 2.64
N GLN A 108 6.83 10.24 1.99
CA GLN A 108 5.98 11.37 1.59
C GLN A 108 5.01 10.99 0.47
N ARG A 109 5.33 9.95 -0.31
CA ARG A 109 4.45 9.39 -1.35
C ARG A 109 3.21 8.73 -0.74
N CYS A 110 3.37 8.00 0.35
CA CYS A 110 2.26 7.46 1.17
C CYS A 110 1.41 8.56 1.81
N ASN A 111 1.93 9.79 1.93
CA ASN A 111 1.22 10.97 2.45
C ASN A 111 0.58 11.83 1.35
N SER A 112 0.81 11.52 0.06
CA SER A 112 0.27 12.30 -1.07
C SER A 112 -1.25 12.17 -1.16
N LEU A 113 -1.90 13.20 -1.70
CA LEU A 113 -3.35 13.47 -1.70
C LEU A 113 -4.29 12.28 -2.04
N ALA A 114 -3.78 11.21 -2.66
CA ALA A 114 -4.51 9.96 -2.92
C ALA A 114 -4.74 9.08 -1.66
N PHE A 115 -4.03 9.33 -0.56
CA PHE A 115 -4.08 8.56 0.70
C PHE A 115 -4.42 9.42 1.93
N SER A 116 -4.99 10.62 1.75
CA SER A 116 -5.37 11.49 2.89
C SER A 116 -6.27 10.79 3.91
N ASN A 117 -7.09 9.84 3.45
CA ASN A 117 -8.01 9.07 4.27
C ASN A 117 -7.32 7.96 5.09
N TYR A 118 -6.03 7.71 4.88
CA TYR A 118 -5.23 6.68 5.57
C TYR A 118 -4.17 7.30 6.50
N ARG A 119 -4.39 8.53 6.97
CA ARG A 119 -3.52 9.15 7.97
C ARG A 119 -3.77 8.52 9.33
N SER A 120 -2.73 7.90 9.90
CA SER A 120 -2.77 7.44 11.29
C SER A 120 -2.58 8.64 12.20
N GLU A 121 -3.68 9.12 12.77
CA GLU A 121 -3.68 10.19 13.76
C GLU A 121 -2.97 9.74 15.05
N ARG A 122 -2.34 10.70 15.74
CA ARG A 122 -1.76 10.47 17.05
C ARG A 122 -2.88 10.25 18.06
N VAL A 123 -2.70 9.27 18.93
CA VAL A 123 -3.62 8.99 20.04
C VAL A 123 -2.85 9.10 21.35
N GLU A 124 -3.14 10.14 22.10
CA GLU A 124 -2.53 10.41 23.41
C GLU A 124 -3.16 9.58 24.54
N GLY A 125 -2.49 9.52 25.69
CA GLY A 125 -2.96 8.80 26.88
C GLY A 125 -2.63 7.31 26.88
N GLU A 126 -3.33 6.55 27.72
CA GLU A 126 -3.17 5.10 27.82
C GLU A 126 -4.31 4.41 27.06
N VAL A 127 -3.97 3.50 26.16
CA VAL A 127 -4.94 2.70 25.41
C VAL A 127 -4.66 1.22 25.68
N PRO A 128 -5.58 0.50 26.37
CA PRO A 128 -5.42 -0.93 26.58
C PRO A 128 -5.58 -1.69 25.26
N PRO A 129 -5.06 -2.92 25.15
CA PRO A 129 -5.39 -3.77 24.00
C PRO A 129 -6.90 -3.98 23.87
N PRO A 130 -7.43 -4.11 22.63
CA PRO A 130 -8.86 -4.34 22.42
C PRO A 130 -9.29 -5.66 23.06
N SER A 131 -10.50 -5.68 23.61
CA SER A 131 -11.08 -6.92 24.15
C SER A 131 -11.35 -7.93 23.02
N GLU A 132 -11.56 -9.20 23.38
CA GLU A 132 -11.88 -10.26 22.41
C GLU A 132 -13.09 -9.90 21.52
N LYS A 133 -14.07 -9.18 22.07
CA LYS A 133 -15.27 -8.72 21.34
C LYS A 133 -14.96 -7.60 20.35
N GLU A 134 -13.95 -6.78 20.63
CA GLU A 134 -13.55 -5.64 19.79
C GLU A 134 -12.46 -6.05 18.78
N ALA A 135 -11.68 -7.08 19.08
CA ALA A 135 -10.53 -7.52 18.30
C ALA A 135 -10.87 -7.67 16.81
N THR A 136 -11.94 -8.40 16.48
CA THR A 136 -12.35 -8.60 15.08
C THR A 136 -12.65 -7.27 14.37
N ALA A 137 -13.35 -6.34 15.02
CA ALA A 137 -13.68 -5.04 14.42
C ALA A 137 -12.43 -4.14 14.27
N VAL A 138 -11.48 -4.28 15.19
CA VAL A 138 -10.25 -3.50 15.21
C VAL A 138 -9.27 -4.02 14.17
N VAL A 139 -9.04 -5.33 14.04
CA VAL A 139 -7.95 -5.86 13.20
C VAL A 139 -8.38 -6.60 11.93
N CYS A 140 -9.63 -7.02 11.78
CA CYS A 140 -10.05 -7.74 10.59
C CYS A 140 -10.55 -6.79 9.51
N GLY A 141 -10.12 -7.04 8.28
CA GLY A 141 -10.54 -6.31 7.10
C GLY A 141 -9.40 -5.56 6.41
N ARG A 142 -9.74 -4.87 5.33
CA ARG A 142 -8.80 -4.03 4.59
C ARG A 142 -8.36 -2.86 5.47
N THR A 143 -7.13 -2.41 5.26
CA THR A 143 -6.57 -1.22 5.91
C THR A 143 -6.57 -1.33 7.43
N LYS A 144 -6.23 -2.53 7.93
CA LYS A 144 -6.00 -2.83 9.34
C LYS A 144 -4.57 -3.30 9.56
N GLY A 145 -4.10 -3.22 10.80
CA GLY A 145 -2.72 -3.52 11.19
C GLY A 145 -1.75 -2.39 10.88
N ILE A 146 -0.48 -2.75 10.75
CA ILE A 146 0.59 -1.81 10.43
C ILE A 146 0.87 -1.89 8.92
N GLN A 147 0.81 -0.76 8.24
CA GLN A 147 1.08 -0.68 6.81
C GLN A 147 2.57 -0.91 6.53
N GLY A 148 2.90 -1.98 5.81
CA GLY A 148 4.27 -2.28 5.42
C GLY A 148 4.82 -1.36 4.33
N HIS A 149 6.13 -1.09 4.38
CA HIS A 149 6.84 -0.22 3.46
C HIS A 149 8.37 -0.46 3.50
N TYR A 150 8.99 -0.76 2.35
CA TYR A 150 10.45 -0.89 2.19
C TYR A 150 11.10 -1.82 3.22
N ASN A 151 10.82 -3.12 3.12
CA ASN A 151 11.41 -4.15 3.97
C ASN A 151 11.21 -3.89 5.48
N SER A 152 10.12 -3.20 5.85
CA SER A 152 9.77 -2.97 7.26
C SER A 152 9.11 -4.16 7.92
N CYS A 153 8.81 -5.24 7.18
CA CYS A 153 7.99 -6.36 7.65
C CYS A 153 8.46 -6.97 8.97
N TYR A 154 9.77 -7.02 9.21
CA TYR A 154 10.35 -7.49 10.47
C TYR A 154 9.88 -6.63 11.65
N LEU A 155 9.85 -5.30 11.46
CA LEU A 155 9.45 -4.34 12.48
C LEU A 155 7.92 -4.29 12.60
N ASP A 156 7.21 -4.29 11.47
CA ASP A 156 5.74 -4.24 11.45
C ASP A 156 5.16 -5.46 12.19
N SER A 157 5.65 -6.66 11.86
CA SER A 157 5.20 -7.90 12.50
C SER A 157 5.57 -7.94 13.98
N THR A 158 6.78 -7.51 14.32
CA THR A 158 7.24 -7.46 15.73
C THR A 158 6.36 -6.51 16.56
N LEU A 159 6.14 -5.29 16.07
CA LEU A 159 5.30 -4.30 16.76
C LEU A 159 3.86 -4.80 16.92
N PHE A 160 3.31 -5.40 15.87
CA PHE A 160 1.97 -5.98 15.92
C PHE A 160 1.88 -7.11 16.96
N CYS A 161 2.80 -8.09 16.91
CA CYS A 161 2.83 -9.22 17.84
C CYS A 161 3.03 -8.78 19.31
N MET A 162 3.90 -7.80 19.56
CA MET A 162 4.22 -7.37 20.92
C MET A 162 3.11 -6.52 21.54
N PHE A 163 2.43 -5.67 20.75
CA PHE A 163 1.58 -4.62 21.32
C PHE A 163 0.11 -4.67 20.92
N ALA A 164 -0.28 -5.32 19.83
CA ALA A 164 -1.66 -5.24 19.35
C ALA A 164 -2.66 -5.80 20.38
N PHE A 165 -2.32 -6.93 21.02
CA PHE A 165 -3.23 -7.68 21.91
C PHE A 165 -2.62 -8.06 23.28
N SER A 166 -1.41 -7.58 23.57
CA SER A 166 -0.67 -7.95 24.76
C SER A 166 -0.26 -6.71 25.55
N THR A 167 -0.31 -6.83 26.88
CA THR A 167 0.18 -5.82 27.82
C THR A 167 1.57 -6.15 28.37
N VAL A 168 2.15 -7.30 28.00
CA VAL A 168 3.43 -7.80 28.54
C VAL A 168 4.55 -6.76 28.42
N PHE A 169 4.51 -5.96 27.35
CA PHE A 169 5.51 -4.94 27.06
C PHE A 169 5.07 -3.52 27.43
N ASP A 170 3.87 -3.29 27.97
CA ASP A 170 3.35 -1.94 28.23
C ASP A 170 4.19 -1.18 29.26
N GLY A 171 4.87 -1.90 30.16
CA GLY A 171 5.86 -1.30 31.06
C GLY A 171 6.90 -0.44 30.33
N MET A 172 7.28 -0.78 29.09
CA MET A 172 8.22 0.03 28.30
C MET A 172 7.60 1.29 27.70
N LEU A 173 6.28 1.31 27.48
CA LEU A 173 5.55 2.45 26.92
C LEU A 173 5.33 3.56 27.95
N HIS A 174 5.30 3.20 29.24
CA HIS A 174 4.98 4.12 30.33
C HIS A 174 6.16 4.34 31.31
N ARG A 175 7.28 3.61 31.18
CA ARG A 175 8.45 3.79 32.07
C ARG A 175 9.05 5.19 31.90
N PRO A 176 9.16 5.99 32.97
CA PRO A 176 9.78 7.32 32.90
C PRO A 176 11.28 7.22 32.56
N GLN A 177 11.79 8.24 31.87
CA GLN A 177 13.22 8.40 31.59
C GLN A 177 14.02 8.50 32.89
N ARG A 178 15.11 7.74 32.97
CA ARG A 178 16.10 7.77 34.05
C ARG A 178 17.34 8.55 33.58
N SER A 179 18.17 8.96 34.53
CA SER A 179 19.44 9.65 34.25
C SER A 179 20.43 8.82 33.42
N SER A 180 20.32 7.49 33.45
CA SER A 180 21.15 6.56 32.66
C SER A 180 20.61 6.30 31.25
N ASP A 181 19.45 6.83 30.89
CA ASP A 181 18.84 6.63 29.57
C ASP A 181 19.40 7.59 28.52
N LEU A 182 19.20 7.23 27.25
CA LEU A 182 19.56 8.07 26.11
C LEU A 182 18.75 9.38 26.11
N LYS A 183 19.34 10.44 25.54
CA LYS A 183 18.69 11.76 25.46
C LYS A 183 17.37 11.71 24.69
N ASP A 184 17.32 10.98 23.59
CA ASP A 184 16.12 10.84 22.73
C ASP A 184 15.10 9.81 23.27
N TYR A 185 15.31 9.22 24.47
CA TYR A 185 14.43 8.18 25.03
C TYR A 185 12.95 8.56 25.02
N ASN A 186 12.61 9.74 25.56
CA ASN A 186 11.22 10.21 25.61
C ASN A 186 10.63 10.39 24.21
N THR A 187 11.42 10.86 23.25
CA THR A 187 10.98 11.05 21.87
C THR A 187 10.62 9.73 21.21
N VAL A 188 11.48 8.71 21.35
CA VAL A 188 11.23 7.36 20.81
C VAL A 188 10.07 6.69 21.52
N GLN A 189 10.00 6.80 22.85
CA GLN A 189 8.92 6.23 23.65
C GLN A 189 7.57 6.84 23.28
N GLN A 190 7.48 8.18 23.15
CA GLN A 190 6.25 8.86 22.75
C GLN A 190 5.83 8.47 21.34
N LEU A 191 6.77 8.36 20.39
CA LEU A 191 6.47 7.91 19.03
C LEU A 191 5.91 6.48 19.04
N LEU A 192 6.55 5.57 19.77
CA LEU A 192 6.09 4.19 19.89
C LEU A 192 4.69 4.13 20.54
N ARG A 193 4.49 4.85 21.64
CA ARG A 193 3.22 4.84 22.39
C ARG A 193 2.10 5.52 21.61
N GLU A 194 2.27 6.78 21.25
CA GLU A 194 1.17 7.65 20.82
C GLU A 194 0.92 7.66 19.31
N ASP A 195 1.93 7.34 18.50
CA ASP A 195 1.79 7.30 17.04
C ASP A 195 1.69 5.88 16.46
N ILE A 196 2.05 4.84 17.23
CA ILE A 196 2.03 3.45 16.76
C ILE A 196 1.10 2.60 17.61
N VAL A 197 1.41 2.37 18.89
CA VAL A 197 0.66 1.41 19.72
C VAL A 197 -0.77 1.88 19.99
N ASN A 198 -0.95 3.13 20.43
CA ASN A 198 -2.28 3.65 20.75
C ASN A 198 -3.20 3.71 19.51
N PRO A 199 -2.76 4.23 18.34
CA PRO A 199 -3.58 4.18 17.13
C PRO A 199 -3.86 2.75 16.65
N LEU A 200 -2.88 1.83 16.78
CA LEU A 200 -3.09 0.42 16.44
C LEU A 200 -4.19 -0.22 17.30
N ARG A 201 -4.17 0.00 18.62
CA ARG A 201 -5.16 -0.56 19.54
C ARG A 201 -6.54 0.09 19.39
N LYS A 202 -6.59 1.41 19.21
CA LYS A 202 -7.84 2.19 19.17
C LYS A 202 -8.51 2.15 17.79
N ASN A 203 -7.74 2.37 16.74
CA ASN A 203 -8.25 2.56 15.38
C ASN A 203 -8.02 1.32 14.51
N GLY A 204 -7.10 0.45 14.92
CA GLY A 204 -6.79 -0.78 14.20
C GLY A 204 -5.86 -0.59 13.01
N PHE A 205 -5.29 0.60 12.82
CA PHE A 205 -4.44 0.90 11.68
C PHE A 205 -3.31 1.88 12.03
N VAL A 206 -2.12 1.63 11.49
CA VAL A 206 -0.96 2.54 11.56
C VAL A 206 -0.35 2.68 10.18
N SER A 207 -0.11 3.92 9.75
CA SER A 207 0.51 4.21 8.46
C SER A 207 2.02 3.96 8.50
N ALA A 208 2.58 3.52 7.37
CA ALA A 208 3.99 3.22 7.20
C ALA A 208 4.91 4.37 7.64
N THR A 209 4.41 5.61 7.50
CA THR A 209 5.14 6.83 7.86
C THR A 209 5.56 6.87 9.33
N LYS A 210 4.75 6.34 10.24
CA LYS A 210 5.07 6.29 11.68
C LYS A 210 6.18 5.29 11.97
N VAL A 211 6.14 4.13 11.33
CA VAL A 211 7.20 3.12 11.41
C VAL A 211 8.51 3.65 10.81
N MET A 212 8.45 4.41 9.71
CA MET A 212 9.64 5.01 9.12
C MET A 212 10.23 6.12 10.01
N GLN A 213 9.39 6.91 10.69
CA GLN A 213 9.87 7.84 11.72
C GLN A 213 10.61 7.08 12.83
N LEU A 214 10.08 5.93 13.27
CA LEU A 214 10.72 5.10 14.29
C LEU A 214 12.07 4.58 13.80
N ARG A 215 12.13 4.04 12.58
CA ARG A 215 13.38 3.58 11.96
C ARG A 215 14.43 4.69 11.89
N LYS A 216 14.04 5.91 11.49
CA LYS A 216 14.95 7.08 11.47
C LYS A 216 15.48 7.46 12.86
N GLN A 217 14.63 7.40 13.89
CA GLN A 217 15.08 7.64 15.26
C GLN A 217 16.05 6.56 15.74
N LEU A 218 15.75 5.28 15.45
CA LEU A 218 16.62 4.16 15.81
C LEU A 218 17.97 4.21 15.07
N ASP A 219 17.98 4.60 13.80
CA ASP A 219 19.19 4.78 12.98
C ASP A 219 20.06 5.94 13.49
N LYS A 220 19.43 7.04 13.95
CA LYS A 220 20.13 8.16 14.59
C LYS A 220 20.78 7.78 15.93
N ILE A 221 20.14 6.89 16.68
CA ILE A 221 20.54 6.49 18.02
C ILE A 221 21.56 5.33 18.00
N GLY A 222 21.44 4.44 17.01
CA GLY A 222 22.27 3.25 16.89
C GLY A 222 23.44 3.44 15.94
N TYR A 223 24.56 2.77 16.25
CA TYR A 223 25.60 2.43 15.26
C TYR A 223 25.13 1.31 14.29
N VAL A 224 23.81 1.11 14.14
CA VAL A 224 23.21 0.05 13.32
C VAL A 224 22.87 0.64 11.96
N THR A 225 23.84 0.59 11.05
CA THR A 225 23.65 0.96 9.64
C THR A 225 22.60 0.05 8.97
N GLY A 226 21.88 0.58 7.99
CA GLY A 226 20.96 -0.21 7.15
C GLY A 226 19.50 -0.23 7.62
N LEU A 227 19.20 0.41 8.76
CA LEU A 227 17.84 0.48 9.32
C LEU A 227 16.84 1.18 8.40
N THR A 228 17.25 1.93 7.38
CA THR A 228 16.35 2.66 6.48
C THR A 228 16.11 1.96 5.13
N CYS A 229 17.00 1.06 4.69
CA CYS A 229 16.97 0.50 3.33
C CYS A 229 17.35 -0.99 3.18
N GLU A 230 18.00 -1.63 4.16
CA GLU A 230 18.64 -2.95 3.97
C GLU A 230 17.84 -4.10 4.60
N GLU A 231 17.83 -5.26 3.92
CA GLU A 231 17.32 -6.53 4.45
C GLU A 231 18.22 -7.02 5.58
N LYS A 232 17.65 -7.39 6.73
CA LYS A 232 18.34 -8.26 7.68
C LYS A 232 17.97 -9.69 7.35
N GLY A 233 18.82 -10.34 6.56
CA GLY A 233 18.84 -11.80 6.50
C GLY A 233 19.16 -12.35 7.87
N GLU A 234 18.29 -13.22 8.39
CA GLU A 234 18.62 -14.08 9.52
C GLU A 234 19.82 -14.95 9.09
N TYR A 235 20.89 -14.92 9.90
CA TYR A 235 21.99 -15.89 9.80
C TYR A 235 21.60 -17.19 10.49
#